data_AF-A0A7G9FER8-F1
#
_entry.id   AF-A0A7G9FER8-F1
#
_cell.length_a   1.000
_cell.length_b   1.000
_cell.length_c   1.000
_cell.angle_alpha   90.00
_cell.angle_beta   90.00
_cell.angle_gamma   90.00
#
_symmetry.space_group_name_H-M   'P 1'
#
loop_
_entity.id
_entity.type
_entity.pdbx_description
1 polymer ?
#
loop_
_entity_poly.entity_id
_entity_poly.type
_entity_poly.pdbx_seq_one_letter_code
_entity_poly.pdbx_strand_id
1 'polypeptide(L)'
;MDEQELDPAIAALLAEAEKSHRIGEEEIDTAEPDNVPEAKSDNGARRPSKGIHDVDLGVKGFDPPGKLLNDVSSGVFDDPQYYKTALSGENESAQRVHTQLSKYLTSQDPKDRSVFRQNIISAYWELLRGMSEKSGNMHLPMPKRMLMRFGVLLPSLFKPEQKEFFSRIIFENLTNEPILYMDEWFKEVLSGRMNISMTDEPASSRKISKNPDEAQMQEQTRLMQLQSKNSGKLQSAESMLTMKEHEREMLEIELKRLVDDICEHQPCFGLEPHRAPYTEAQKHEFSEISDKLRNLSRNDKELSKNLREYEEAKSIFDSVQEKLDAGPEIVEMNTGDLKTEFDTVRQMAKMTVGRQGNQFPIFTREFFHCTEKGTGTRENVLEVMRWIESIDPGAFCRIHKSVPNRIIPYTLLVPTYGDRGFCWQPFDRYNLVTSRGRIVIPMYPRDLHIAVLTAVADLRWQVAKEKASYYWMEEGLTGQYYQYIDRQKLKGDLKQFFIEDYILWMTKESSGVQRLDKEVRGIFWRNMPFPQARKEELRKRSLVYDELCIKDNNRAMSDGY
;
A
#
# COMPACT_ATOMS: atom_id res chain seq x y z
N MET A 1 33.65 -28.54 -15.50
CA MET A 1 33.36 -29.80 -14.80
C MET A 1 34.10 -29.65 -13.50
N ASP A 2 33.48 -28.93 -12.56
CA ASP A 2 33.98 -28.73 -11.20
C ASP A 2 32.95 -29.41 -10.31
N GLU A 3 33.40 -30.34 -9.48
CA GLU A 3 32.58 -31.05 -8.52
C GLU A 3 31.93 -30.03 -7.58
N GLN A 4 30.59 -29.90 -7.64
CA GLN A 4 29.84 -29.23 -6.60
C GLN A 4 29.90 -30.12 -5.35
N GLU A 5 30.96 -29.97 -4.56
CA GLU A 5 30.99 -30.47 -3.18
C GLU A 5 29.73 -29.95 -2.47
N LEU A 6 28.94 -30.87 -1.92
CA LEU A 6 27.81 -30.51 -1.07
C LEU A 6 28.33 -29.68 0.10
N ASP A 7 27.71 -28.51 0.32
CA ASP A 7 28.00 -27.61 1.43
C ASP A 7 28.04 -28.39 2.77
N PRO A 8 29.08 -28.24 3.60
CA PRO A 8 29.22 -28.95 4.88
C PRO A 8 27.99 -28.82 5.80
N ALA A 9 27.24 -27.71 5.73
CA ALA A 9 26.00 -27.54 6.48
C ALA A 9 24.84 -28.37 5.89
N ILE A 10 24.79 -28.54 4.57
CA ILE A 10 23.82 -29.42 3.90
C ILE A 10 24.19 -30.89 4.16
N ALA A 11 25.48 -31.23 4.13
CA ALA A 11 25.98 -32.55 4.50
C ALA A 11 25.70 -32.88 5.98
N ALA A 12 25.86 -31.91 6.90
CA ALA A 12 25.51 -32.06 8.31
C ALA A 12 23.99 -32.23 8.54
N LEU A 13 23.16 -31.49 7.80
CA LEU A 13 21.70 -31.66 7.82
C LEU A 13 21.24 -33.01 7.28
N LEU A 14 21.88 -33.53 6.23
CA LEU A 14 21.64 -34.89 5.72
C LEU A 14 22.09 -35.96 6.73
N ALA A 15 23.20 -35.73 7.45
CA ALA A 15 23.68 -36.62 8.50
C ALA A 15 22.78 -36.59 9.77
N GLU A 16 22.16 -35.46 10.09
CA GLU A 16 21.13 -35.36 11.13
C GLU A 16 19.83 -36.06 10.72
N ALA A 17 19.46 -36.03 9.44
CA ALA A 17 18.30 -36.75 8.91
C ALA A 17 18.42 -38.26 9.13
N GLU A 18 19.62 -38.84 8.94
CA GLU A 18 19.89 -40.25 9.24
C GLU A 18 19.82 -40.58 10.74
N LYS A 19 20.15 -39.62 11.62
CA LYS A 19 20.02 -39.78 13.08
C LYS A 19 18.59 -39.64 13.59
N SER A 20 17.78 -38.80 12.94
CA SER A 20 16.38 -38.53 13.33
C SER A 20 15.39 -39.68 13.05
N HIS A 21 15.87 -40.83 12.54
CA HIS A 21 15.09 -42.07 12.47
C HIS A 21 14.98 -42.83 13.79
N ARG A 22 15.58 -42.33 14.88
CA ARG A 22 15.41 -42.89 16.22
C ARG A 22 15.28 -41.77 17.25
N ILE A 23 14.25 -41.92 18.07
CA ILE A 23 13.94 -41.20 19.32
C ILE A 23 12.98 -40.01 19.12
N GLY A 24 11.76 -40.25 19.61
CA GLY A 24 10.76 -39.22 19.88
C GLY A 24 10.92 -38.61 21.27
N GLU A 25 10.17 -37.53 21.45
CA GLU A 25 9.74 -36.92 22.71
C GLU A 25 10.79 -36.81 23.82
N GLU A 26 11.37 -35.62 23.98
CA GLU A 26 11.78 -35.13 25.29
C GLU A 26 11.57 -33.60 25.38
N GLU A 27 11.04 -33.20 26.53
CA GLU A 27 10.55 -31.87 26.90
C GLU A 27 11.68 -30.82 26.91
N ILE A 28 11.36 -29.59 26.49
CA ILE A 28 12.26 -28.44 26.65
C ILE A 28 11.79 -27.63 27.85
N ASP A 29 12.66 -27.62 28.85
CA ASP A 29 12.57 -26.89 30.11
C ASP A 29 12.65 -25.37 29.87
N THR A 30 11.83 -24.63 30.61
CA THR A 30 11.65 -23.18 30.50
C THR A 30 12.79 -22.44 31.20
N ALA A 31 13.51 -21.57 30.48
CA ALA A 31 14.48 -20.63 31.05
C ALA A 31 13.89 -19.22 31.21
N GLU A 32 14.23 -18.60 32.35
CA GLU A 32 13.76 -17.32 32.90
C GLU A 32 14.12 -16.06 32.08
N PRO A 33 13.43 -14.91 32.31
CA PRO A 33 13.53 -13.73 31.47
C PRO A 33 14.67 -12.79 31.87
N ASP A 34 15.46 -12.36 30.89
CA ASP A 34 16.46 -11.30 31.05
C ASP A 34 15.81 -9.90 31.04
N ASN A 35 16.07 -9.14 32.11
CA ASN A 35 15.70 -7.75 32.30
C ASN A 35 16.50 -6.81 31.37
N VAL A 36 15.80 -5.93 30.64
CA VAL A 36 16.40 -4.80 29.91
C VAL A 36 15.86 -3.48 30.51
N PRO A 37 16.68 -2.42 30.68
CA PRO A 37 16.31 -1.24 31.46
C PRO A 37 15.37 -0.30 30.69
N GLU A 38 14.33 0.17 31.38
CA GLU A 38 13.41 1.22 30.92
C GLU A 38 14.15 2.55 30.70
N ALA A 39 14.13 3.03 29.45
CA ALA A 39 14.50 4.40 29.11
C ALA A 39 13.30 5.32 29.32
N LYS A 40 13.50 6.35 30.15
CA LYS A 40 12.54 7.36 30.58
C LYS A 40 11.81 8.04 29.42
N SER A 41 10.49 8.09 29.51
CA SER A 41 9.60 8.86 28.65
C SER A 41 9.74 10.36 28.94
N ASP A 42 10.01 11.14 27.89
CA ASP A 42 9.86 12.59 27.92
C ASP A 42 8.45 12.95 27.42
N ASN A 43 7.71 13.66 28.26
CA ASN A 43 6.30 14.00 28.08
C ASN A 43 6.16 15.19 27.12
N GLY A 44 6.05 14.90 25.82
CA GLY A 44 5.45 15.80 24.84
C GLY A 44 4.12 15.20 24.37
N ALA A 45 3.02 15.91 24.56
CA ALA A 45 1.66 15.48 24.19
C ALA A 45 1.58 15.11 22.69
N ARG A 46 1.84 13.83 22.38
CA ARG A 46 1.62 13.24 21.06
C ARG A 46 0.14 12.88 20.95
N ARG A 47 -0.53 13.40 19.92
CA ARG A 47 -1.82 12.88 19.45
C ARG A 47 -1.71 11.34 19.35
N PRO A 48 -2.76 10.58 19.69
CA PRO A 48 -2.71 9.12 19.61
C PRO A 48 -2.26 8.72 18.20
N SER A 49 -1.22 7.88 18.12
CA SER A 49 -0.68 7.45 16.83
C SER A 49 -1.75 6.66 16.09
N LYS A 50 -2.33 7.26 15.05
CA LYS A 50 -3.23 6.60 14.10
C LYS A 50 -2.52 5.36 13.53
N GLY A 51 -3.19 4.20 13.53
CA GLY A 51 -2.59 2.95 13.05
C GLY A 51 -2.48 2.93 11.52
N ILE A 52 -1.76 1.95 10.97
CA ILE A 52 -1.61 1.75 9.51
C ILE A 52 -2.96 1.63 8.75
N HIS A 53 -4.04 1.32 9.46
CA HIS A 53 -5.38 1.14 8.88
C HIS A 53 -6.14 2.45 8.71
N ASP A 54 -5.84 3.45 9.54
CA ASP A 54 -6.51 4.73 9.51
C ASP A 54 -5.99 5.54 8.32
N VAL A 55 -6.91 6.14 7.56
CA VAL A 55 -6.55 7.02 6.45
C VAL A 55 -6.54 8.45 6.96
N ASP A 56 -5.40 9.14 6.83
CA ASP A 56 -5.33 10.57 7.14
C ASP A 56 -5.42 11.38 5.85
N LEU A 57 -6.59 11.98 5.62
CA LEU A 57 -6.87 12.80 4.45
C LEU A 57 -6.12 14.14 4.46
N GLY A 58 -5.51 14.53 5.58
CA GLY A 58 -4.67 15.72 5.69
C GLY A 58 -3.24 15.52 5.16
N VAL A 59 -2.78 14.28 5.00
CA VAL A 59 -1.42 13.98 4.51
C VAL A 59 -1.37 14.17 2.99
N LYS A 60 -0.41 14.98 2.52
CA LYS A 60 -0.31 15.37 1.10
C LYS A 60 0.79 14.66 0.30
N GLY A 61 1.64 13.89 0.96
CA GLY A 61 2.72 13.16 0.31
C GLY A 61 3.47 12.26 1.29
N PHE A 62 4.38 11.43 0.77
CA PHE A 62 5.28 10.62 1.61
C PHE A 62 6.35 11.48 2.27
N ASP A 63 6.75 11.10 3.48
CA ASP A 63 7.85 11.74 4.20
C ASP A 63 9.21 11.60 3.47
N PRO A 64 10.21 12.46 3.79
CA PRO A 64 11.60 12.29 3.38
C PRO A 64 12.14 10.86 3.55
N PRO A 65 13.10 10.40 2.72
CA PRO A 65 13.53 9.01 2.76
C PRO A 65 14.20 8.79 4.11
N GLY A 66 13.68 7.84 4.87
CA GLY A 66 14.29 7.42 6.11
C GLY A 66 15.55 6.59 5.86
N LYS A 67 16.00 5.94 6.92
CA LYS A 67 17.06 4.93 6.85
C LYS A 67 16.56 3.72 6.04
N LEU A 68 17.32 3.28 5.04
CA LEU A 68 16.96 2.15 4.18
C LEU A 68 17.37 0.79 4.76
N LEU A 69 18.44 0.76 5.55
CA LEU A 69 19.02 -0.43 6.17
C LEU A 69 19.57 -0.06 7.54
N ASN A 70 19.53 -0.99 8.49
CA ASN A 70 20.22 -0.89 9.77
C ASN A 70 21.74 -0.73 9.61
N ASP A 71 22.37 -0.04 10.57
CA ASP A 71 23.82 0.13 10.56
C ASP A 71 24.51 -1.13 11.07
N VAL A 72 23.84 -1.83 11.98
CA VAL A 72 24.29 -3.08 12.59
C VAL A 72 23.50 -4.23 11.99
N SER A 73 24.22 -5.27 11.58
CA SER A 73 23.67 -6.53 11.08
C SER A 73 22.99 -7.31 12.20
N SER A 74 21.81 -7.87 11.93
CA SER A 74 21.15 -8.78 12.87
C SER A 74 21.83 -10.17 12.82
N GLY A 75 22.16 -10.73 13.99
CA GLY A 75 22.74 -12.08 14.08
C GLY A 75 21.77 -13.23 13.79
N VAL A 76 20.56 -12.94 13.29
CA VAL A 76 19.47 -13.93 13.14
C VAL A 76 19.87 -15.04 12.17
N PHE A 77 20.56 -14.70 11.07
CA PHE A 77 20.98 -15.68 10.07
C PHE A 77 22.31 -16.38 10.40
N ASP A 78 22.96 -16.01 11.51
CA ASP A 78 24.16 -16.66 12.04
C ASP A 78 23.84 -17.79 13.02
N ASP A 79 22.58 -17.94 13.43
CA ASP A 79 22.14 -18.99 14.34
C ASP A 79 22.36 -20.40 13.73
N PRO A 80 23.22 -21.25 14.34
CA PRO A 80 23.42 -22.62 13.89
C PRO A 80 22.14 -23.48 13.97
N GLN A 81 21.20 -23.12 14.85
CA GLN A 81 19.92 -23.82 15.03
C GLN A 81 18.80 -23.24 14.15
N TYR A 82 19.08 -22.25 13.28
CA TYR A 82 18.06 -21.55 12.49
C TYR A 82 17.10 -22.51 11.79
N TYR A 83 17.62 -23.51 11.09
CA TYR A 83 16.82 -24.45 10.31
C TYR A 83 15.88 -25.28 11.19
N LYS A 84 16.39 -25.79 12.31
CA LYS A 84 15.61 -26.54 13.31
C LYS A 84 14.54 -25.67 13.95
N THR A 85 14.88 -24.43 14.32
CA THR A 85 13.96 -23.45 14.91
C THR A 85 12.88 -23.02 13.93
N ALA A 86 13.20 -22.84 12.64
CA ALA A 86 12.21 -22.51 11.61
C ALA A 86 11.16 -23.62 11.46
N LEU A 87 11.58 -24.88 11.51
CA LEU A 87 10.72 -26.05 11.32
C LEU A 87 10.04 -26.58 12.60
N SER A 88 10.45 -26.13 13.79
CA SER A 88 9.95 -26.66 15.06
C SER A 88 8.42 -26.51 15.22
N GLY A 89 7.75 -27.52 15.77
CA GLY A 89 6.30 -27.44 16.04
C GLY A 89 5.39 -27.41 14.81
N GLU A 90 5.87 -27.78 13.60
CA GLU A 90 5.05 -27.95 12.38
C GLU A 90 4.92 -29.43 11.92
N ASN A 91 5.48 -30.36 12.69
CA ASN A 91 5.35 -31.82 12.58
C ASN A 91 5.46 -32.35 11.13
N GLU A 92 4.38 -32.95 10.60
CA GLU A 92 4.35 -33.62 9.30
C GLU A 92 4.73 -32.69 8.13
N SER A 93 4.28 -31.43 8.17
CA SER A 93 4.56 -30.46 7.11
C SER A 93 6.05 -30.09 7.05
N ALA A 94 6.69 -29.96 8.22
CA ALA A 94 8.13 -29.74 8.33
C ALA A 94 8.93 -30.94 7.82
N GLN A 95 8.54 -32.16 8.21
CA GLN A 95 9.18 -33.40 7.73
C GLN A 95 9.07 -33.54 6.21
N ARG A 96 7.91 -33.20 5.64
CA ARG A 96 7.69 -33.22 4.20
C ARG A 96 8.61 -32.23 3.48
N VAL A 97 8.71 -31.00 3.95
CA VAL A 97 9.62 -29.99 3.38
C VAL A 97 11.07 -30.44 3.49
N HIS A 98 11.50 -30.91 4.66
CA HIS A 98 12.86 -31.43 4.87
C HIS A 98 13.19 -32.55 3.88
N THR A 99 12.32 -33.55 3.78
CA THR A 99 12.52 -34.71 2.89
C THR A 99 12.63 -34.29 1.43
N GLN A 100 11.73 -33.42 0.94
CA GLN A 100 11.75 -33.00 -0.46
C GLN A 100 12.94 -32.08 -0.78
N LEU A 101 13.32 -31.20 0.15
CA LEU A 101 14.48 -30.33 0.01
C LEU A 101 15.78 -31.13 -0.03
N SER A 102 15.96 -32.10 0.88
CA SER A 102 17.12 -32.99 0.91
C SER A 102 17.28 -33.77 -0.40
N LYS A 103 16.18 -34.30 -0.95
CA LYS A 103 16.18 -34.97 -2.26
C LYS A 103 16.52 -34.02 -3.41
N TYR A 104 15.98 -32.80 -3.40
CA TYR A 104 16.27 -31.79 -4.42
C TYR A 104 17.74 -31.36 -4.43
N LEU A 105 18.35 -31.17 -3.26
CA LEU A 105 19.74 -30.73 -3.12
C LEU A 105 20.75 -31.82 -3.47
N THR A 106 20.40 -33.10 -3.25
CA THR A 106 21.28 -34.24 -3.52
C THR A 106 21.09 -34.85 -4.92
N SER A 107 19.97 -34.58 -5.58
CA SER A 107 19.66 -35.15 -6.91
C SER A 107 20.53 -34.54 -8.01
N GLN A 108 21.17 -35.41 -8.79
CA GLN A 108 21.97 -35.06 -9.97
C GLN A 108 21.20 -35.20 -11.29
N ASP A 109 20.10 -35.97 -11.33
CA ASP A 109 19.26 -36.13 -12.53
C ASP A 109 18.32 -34.92 -12.70
N PRO A 110 18.38 -34.19 -13.84
CA PRO A 110 17.49 -33.07 -14.13
C PRO A 110 15.99 -33.41 -14.05
N LYS A 111 15.58 -34.62 -14.42
CA LYS A 111 14.17 -35.04 -14.40
C LYS A 111 13.65 -35.15 -12.98
N ASP A 112 14.38 -35.88 -12.14
CA ASP A 112 14.05 -36.04 -10.73
C ASP A 112 14.10 -34.70 -9.99
N ARG A 113 15.11 -33.88 -10.27
CA ARG A 113 15.21 -32.52 -9.71
C ARG A 113 14.00 -31.66 -10.06
N SER A 114 13.43 -31.79 -11.26
CA SER A 114 12.19 -31.10 -11.64
C SER A 114 10.96 -31.60 -10.84
N VAL A 115 10.86 -32.91 -10.61
CA VAL A 115 9.76 -33.50 -9.82
C VAL A 115 9.88 -33.05 -8.35
N PHE A 116 11.07 -33.14 -7.75
CA PHE A 116 11.30 -32.68 -6.38
C PHE A 116 11.03 -31.18 -6.24
N ARG A 117 11.40 -30.36 -7.23
CA ARG A 117 11.04 -28.94 -7.26
C ARG A 117 9.53 -28.72 -7.15
N GLN A 118 8.73 -29.45 -7.93
CA GLN A 118 7.27 -29.33 -7.88
C GLN A 118 6.70 -29.77 -6.53
N ASN A 119 7.26 -30.84 -5.94
CA ASN A 119 6.86 -31.32 -4.63
C ASN A 119 7.21 -30.33 -3.50
N ILE A 120 8.38 -29.67 -3.58
CA ILE A 120 8.79 -28.62 -2.64
C ILE A 120 7.80 -27.46 -2.67
N ILE A 121 7.35 -27.02 -3.85
CA ILE A 121 6.37 -25.93 -3.96
C ILE A 121 5.12 -26.27 -3.14
N SER A 122 4.57 -27.49 -3.32
CA SER A 122 3.39 -27.92 -2.58
C SER A 122 3.64 -28.01 -1.07
N ALA A 123 4.74 -28.67 -0.67
CA ALA A 123 5.10 -28.88 0.73
C ALA A 123 5.36 -27.56 1.47
N TYR A 124 5.99 -26.59 0.80
CA TYR A 124 6.28 -25.27 1.38
C TYR A 124 5.00 -24.49 1.70
N TRP A 125 4.03 -24.48 0.78
CA TRP A 125 2.77 -23.78 1.03
C TRP A 125 1.92 -24.48 2.10
N GLU A 126 2.03 -25.79 2.25
CA GLU A 126 1.42 -26.53 3.35
C GLU A 126 2.07 -26.20 4.70
N LEU A 127 3.40 -26.12 4.74
CA LEU A 127 4.15 -25.67 5.92
C LEU A 127 3.75 -24.24 6.34
N LEU A 128 3.73 -23.31 5.38
CA LEU A 128 3.35 -21.92 5.65
C LEU A 128 1.90 -21.79 6.13
N ARG A 129 1.00 -22.68 5.69
CA ARG A 129 -0.39 -22.69 6.15
C ARG A 129 -0.50 -22.96 7.64
N GLY A 130 0.31 -23.89 8.18
CA GLY A 130 0.39 -24.13 9.62
C GLY A 130 1.05 -22.98 10.38
N MET A 131 2.04 -22.33 9.77
CA MET A 131 2.73 -21.18 10.37
C MET A 131 1.90 -19.90 10.41
N SER A 132 1.00 -19.68 9.45
CA SER A 132 0.23 -18.43 9.36
C SER A 132 -0.65 -18.21 10.59
N GLU A 133 -1.19 -19.27 11.20
CA GLU A 133 -1.98 -19.19 12.44
C GLU A 133 -1.14 -18.70 13.62
N LYS A 134 0.19 -18.88 13.56
CA LYS A 134 1.14 -18.45 14.59
C LYS A 134 1.66 -17.02 14.37
N SER A 135 1.31 -16.37 13.26
CA SER A 135 1.74 -15.00 12.93
C SER A 135 1.28 -13.94 13.94
N GLY A 136 0.18 -14.21 14.66
CA GLY A 136 -0.30 -13.35 15.75
C GLY A 136 0.56 -13.40 17.02
N ASN A 137 1.42 -14.41 17.17
CA ASN A 137 2.22 -14.59 18.38
C ASN A 137 3.39 -13.59 18.41
N MET A 138 3.39 -12.68 19.39
CA MET A 138 4.46 -11.70 19.58
C MET A 138 5.82 -12.31 19.93
N HIS A 139 5.84 -13.56 20.41
CA HIS A 139 7.05 -14.33 20.74
C HIS A 139 7.41 -15.36 19.66
N LEU A 140 6.81 -15.29 18.47
CA LEU A 140 7.18 -16.19 17.38
C LEU A 140 8.69 -16.06 17.08
N PRO A 141 9.46 -17.15 17.12
CA PRO A 141 10.91 -17.12 16.89
C PRO A 141 11.28 -16.44 15.58
N MET A 142 12.39 -15.68 15.59
CA MET A 142 12.84 -14.94 14.40
C MET A 142 13.06 -15.84 13.17
N PRO A 143 13.64 -17.05 13.27
CA PRO A 143 13.78 -17.93 12.10
C PRO A 143 12.45 -18.26 11.40
N LYS A 144 11.35 -18.43 12.15
CA LYS A 144 10.00 -18.63 11.58
C LYS A 144 9.49 -17.38 10.88
N ARG A 145 9.70 -16.20 11.47
CA ARG A 145 9.34 -14.92 10.83
C ARG A 145 10.11 -14.70 9.55
N MET A 146 11.43 -14.92 9.57
CA MET A 146 12.29 -14.76 8.40
C MET A 146 11.95 -15.75 7.27
N LEU A 147 11.51 -16.97 7.61
CA LEU A 147 10.97 -17.91 6.65
C LEU A 147 9.69 -17.39 5.98
N MET A 148 8.69 -16.92 6.76
CA MET A 148 7.46 -16.36 6.19
C MET A 148 7.73 -15.06 5.40
N ARG A 149 8.62 -14.21 5.91
CA ARG A 149 8.89 -12.87 5.38
C ARG A 149 9.73 -12.90 4.11
N PHE A 150 10.84 -13.64 4.14
CA PHE A 150 11.86 -13.63 3.08
C PHE A 150 11.95 -14.96 2.32
N GLY A 151 11.21 -16.00 2.74
CA GLY A 151 11.36 -17.34 2.18
C GLY A 151 12.67 -18.02 2.60
N VAL A 152 13.37 -17.49 3.61
CA VAL A 152 14.68 -18.01 4.04
C VAL A 152 14.47 -19.20 4.95
N LEU A 153 14.54 -20.39 4.37
CA LEU A 153 14.49 -21.64 5.11
C LEU A 153 15.88 -22.07 5.62
N LEU A 154 16.91 -21.85 4.81
CA LEU A 154 18.28 -22.26 5.12
C LEU A 154 19.26 -21.11 4.80
N PRO A 155 19.91 -20.50 5.82
CA PRO A 155 20.83 -19.38 5.60
C PRO A 155 22.04 -19.69 4.72
N SER A 156 22.48 -20.95 4.61
CA SER A 156 23.59 -21.33 3.72
C SER A 156 23.24 -21.20 2.22
N LEU A 157 21.97 -21.00 1.87
CA LEU A 157 21.56 -20.70 0.50
C LEU A 157 21.84 -19.25 0.09
N PHE A 158 22.30 -18.39 1.01
CA PHE A 158 22.82 -17.06 0.69
C PHE A 158 24.23 -17.09 0.10
N LYS A 159 24.58 -16.05 -0.65
CA LYS A 159 25.98 -15.58 -0.74
C LYS A 159 26.31 -14.71 0.50
N PRO A 160 27.57 -14.62 0.93
CA PRO A 160 27.94 -13.80 2.10
C PRO A 160 27.41 -12.36 2.06
N GLU A 161 27.53 -11.69 0.91
CA GLU A 161 27.01 -10.33 0.69
C GLU A 161 25.48 -10.24 0.83
N GLN A 162 24.76 -11.25 0.33
CA GLN A 162 23.31 -11.31 0.44
C GLN A 162 22.89 -11.51 1.90
N LYS A 163 23.57 -12.40 2.62
CA LYS A 163 23.31 -12.63 4.04
C LYS A 163 23.48 -11.34 4.83
N GLU A 164 24.55 -10.60 4.59
CA GLU A 164 24.79 -9.32 5.26
C GLU A 164 23.70 -8.27 4.93
N PHE A 165 23.33 -8.15 3.66
CA PHE A 165 22.23 -7.27 3.25
C PHE A 165 20.91 -7.61 3.95
N PHE A 166 20.48 -8.88 3.93
CA PHE A 166 19.24 -9.31 4.57
C PHE A 166 19.27 -9.14 6.09
N SER A 167 20.44 -9.33 6.71
CA SER A 167 20.64 -9.14 8.15
C SER A 167 20.49 -7.67 8.56
N ARG A 168 20.70 -6.73 7.64
CA ARG A 168 20.57 -5.29 7.85
C ARG A 168 19.19 -4.73 7.47
N ILE A 169 18.27 -5.53 6.92
CA ILE A 169 16.91 -5.05 6.63
C ILE A 169 16.22 -4.61 7.92
N ILE A 170 15.47 -3.51 7.87
CA ILE A 170 14.68 -3.02 8.99
C ILE A 170 13.42 -3.89 9.11
N PHE A 171 13.21 -4.50 10.28
CA PHE A 171 12.08 -5.40 10.46
C PHE A 171 10.81 -4.65 10.86
N GLU A 172 10.94 -3.58 11.64
CA GLU A 172 9.87 -2.75 12.15
C GLU A 172 9.31 -1.82 11.06
N ASN A 173 8.00 -1.54 11.14
CA ASN A 173 7.39 -0.51 10.29
C ASN A 173 7.59 0.88 10.92
N LEU A 174 8.75 1.48 10.70
CA LEU A 174 9.11 2.78 11.26
C LEU A 174 8.37 3.96 10.60
N THR A 175 7.89 3.79 9.37
CA THR A 175 7.20 4.85 8.61
C THR A 175 5.70 4.87 8.84
N ASN A 176 5.14 3.82 9.45
CA ASN A 176 3.69 3.63 9.61
C ASN A 176 2.91 3.64 8.27
N GLU A 177 3.60 3.36 7.16
CA GLU A 177 2.98 3.20 5.85
C GLU A 177 2.40 1.77 5.70
N PRO A 178 1.32 1.56 4.94
CA PRO A 178 0.60 0.29 4.85
C PRO A 178 1.31 -0.74 3.95
N ILE A 179 2.64 -0.86 4.07
CA ILE A 179 3.47 -1.80 3.33
C ILE A 179 3.86 -2.94 4.27
N LEU A 180 3.27 -4.11 4.02
CA LEU A 180 3.29 -5.25 4.92
C LEU A 180 4.01 -6.42 4.27
N TYR A 181 4.89 -7.05 5.04
CA TYR A 181 5.37 -8.39 4.70
C TYR A 181 4.27 -9.43 4.91
N MET A 182 4.41 -10.58 4.27
CA MET A 182 3.40 -11.65 4.34
C MET A 182 3.05 -12.08 5.77
N ASP A 183 4.01 -12.14 6.70
CA ASP A 183 3.76 -12.46 8.11
C ASP A 183 2.94 -11.38 8.82
N GLU A 184 3.23 -10.11 8.54
CA GLU A 184 2.49 -8.96 9.10
C GLU A 184 1.08 -8.89 8.53
N TRP A 185 0.93 -9.16 7.24
CA TRP A 185 -0.37 -9.23 6.58
C TRP A 185 -1.29 -10.26 7.26
N PHE A 186 -0.78 -11.48 7.49
CA PHE A 186 -1.53 -12.52 8.21
C PHE A 186 -1.83 -12.11 9.65
N LYS A 187 -0.89 -11.48 10.35
CA LYS A 187 -1.13 -10.94 11.69
C LYS A 187 -2.27 -9.92 11.71
N GLU A 188 -2.32 -9.01 10.75
CA GLU A 188 -3.37 -7.99 10.67
C GLU A 188 -4.75 -8.61 10.40
N VAL A 189 -4.83 -9.60 9.50
CA VAL A 189 -6.09 -10.35 9.26
C VAL A 189 -6.50 -11.16 10.48
N LEU A 190 -5.57 -11.90 11.10
CA LEU A 190 -5.84 -12.72 12.27
C LEU A 190 -6.31 -11.89 13.47
N SER A 191 -5.81 -10.66 13.60
CA SER A 191 -6.23 -9.71 14.63
C SER A 191 -7.57 -9.01 14.36
N GLY A 192 -8.19 -9.26 13.21
CA GLY A 192 -9.44 -8.62 12.79
C GLY A 192 -9.31 -7.14 12.40
N ARG A 193 -8.11 -6.56 12.44
CA ARG A 193 -7.87 -5.16 12.05
C ARG A 193 -7.89 -4.95 10.53
N MET A 194 -7.70 -6.02 9.75
CA MET A 194 -7.79 -6.01 8.30
C MET A 194 -8.76 -7.08 7.81
N ASN A 195 -9.71 -6.69 6.96
CA ASN A 195 -10.64 -7.64 6.33
C ASN A 195 -9.92 -8.62 5.41
N ILE A 196 -10.53 -9.75 5.09
CA ILE A 196 -10.05 -10.63 4.02
C ILE A 196 -10.09 -9.94 2.65
N SER A 197 -9.21 -10.38 1.77
CA SER A 197 -9.10 -9.93 0.39
C SER A 197 -10.32 -10.40 -0.39
N MET A 198 -10.96 -9.49 -1.13
CA MET A 198 -12.13 -9.87 -1.94
C MET A 198 -11.71 -10.80 -3.08
N THR A 199 -12.57 -11.76 -3.39
CA THR A 199 -12.45 -12.63 -4.57
C THR A 199 -13.65 -12.43 -5.50
N ASP A 200 -13.53 -12.85 -6.77
CA ASP A 200 -14.62 -12.80 -7.74
C ASP A 200 -15.70 -13.85 -7.47
N GLU A 201 -15.43 -14.83 -6.60
CA GLU A 201 -16.44 -15.75 -6.14
C GLU A 201 -17.50 -14.96 -5.37
N PRO A 202 -18.80 -15.03 -5.77
CA PRO A 202 -19.84 -14.42 -4.97
C PRO A 202 -19.74 -15.02 -3.58
N ALA A 203 -19.61 -14.17 -2.55
CA ALA A 203 -19.71 -14.61 -1.16
C ALA A 203 -20.88 -15.58 -1.10
N SER A 204 -20.60 -16.85 -0.80
CA SER A 204 -21.59 -17.90 -0.94
C SER A 204 -22.87 -17.38 -0.33
N SER A 205 -23.93 -17.26 -1.15
CA SER A 205 -25.22 -16.79 -0.67
C SER A 205 -25.69 -17.88 0.28
N ARG A 206 -25.27 -17.79 1.54
CA ARG A 206 -25.67 -18.72 2.59
C ARG A 206 -27.17 -18.55 2.65
N LYS A 207 -27.89 -19.60 2.23
CA LYS A 207 -29.35 -19.65 2.18
C LYS A 207 -29.90 -19.04 3.47
N ILE A 208 -31.06 -18.39 3.40
CA ILE A 208 -31.83 -17.99 4.58
C ILE A 208 -31.95 -19.23 5.46
N SER A 209 -31.17 -19.23 6.55
CA SER A 209 -31.07 -20.35 7.46
C SER A 209 -32.16 -20.22 8.51
N LYS A 210 -32.76 -21.35 8.88
CA LYS A 210 -33.81 -21.39 9.91
C LYS A 210 -33.23 -21.44 11.33
N ASN A 211 -31.90 -21.41 11.49
CA ASN A 211 -31.22 -21.45 12.78
C ASN A 211 -31.11 -20.03 13.38
N PRO A 212 -31.53 -19.82 14.64
CA PRO A 212 -31.45 -18.52 15.32
C PRO A 212 -30.03 -17.94 15.37
N ASP A 213 -29.02 -18.77 15.61
CA ASP A 213 -27.62 -18.35 15.74
C ASP A 213 -27.03 -17.88 14.41
N GLU A 214 -27.39 -18.55 13.30
CA GLU A 214 -26.96 -18.13 11.95
C GLU A 214 -27.67 -16.84 11.51
N ALA A 215 -28.92 -16.62 11.93
CA ALA A 215 -29.64 -15.37 11.66
C ALA A 215 -29.03 -14.17 12.41
N GLN A 216 -28.63 -14.36 13.67
CA GLN A 216 -27.91 -13.34 14.44
C GLN A 216 -26.55 -13.01 13.81
N MET A 217 -25.80 -14.02 13.37
CA MET A 217 -24.51 -13.82 12.70
C MET A 217 -24.66 -13.07 11.36
N GLN A 218 -25.74 -13.33 10.61
CA GLN A 218 -26.07 -12.59 9.38
C GLN A 218 -26.44 -11.13 9.67
N GLU A 219 -27.21 -10.89 10.73
CA GLU A 219 -27.57 -9.53 11.16
C GLU A 219 -26.34 -8.74 11.59
N GLN A 220 -25.44 -9.35 12.39
CA GLN A 220 -24.19 -8.73 12.81
C GLN A 220 -23.27 -8.42 11.62
N THR A 221 -23.16 -9.35 10.66
CA THR A 221 -22.41 -9.12 9.41
C THR A 221 -23.00 -7.94 8.61
N ARG A 222 -24.33 -7.85 8.53
CA ARG A 222 -25.02 -6.75 7.86
C ARG A 222 -24.76 -5.40 8.56
N LEU A 223 -24.76 -5.39 9.89
CA LEU A 223 -24.43 -4.20 10.68
C LEU A 223 -22.98 -3.75 10.46
N MET A 224 -22.01 -4.68 10.42
CA MET A 224 -20.61 -4.38 10.10
C MET A 224 -20.45 -3.78 8.68
N GLN A 225 -21.18 -4.31 7.69
CA GLN A 225 -21.16 -3.74 6.33
C GLN A 225 -21.74 -2.31 6.30
N LEU A 226 -22.81 -2.06 7.07
CA LEU A 226 -23.42 -0.74 7.19
C LEU A 226 -22.48 0.24 7.88
N GLN A 227 -21.80 -0.21 8.93
CA GLN A 227 -20.79 0.54 9.68
C GLN A 227 -19.61 0.91 8.76
N SER A 228 -19.05 -0.02 7.99
CA SER A 228 -17.97 0.25 7.03
C SER A 228 -18.36 1.28 5.97
N LYS A 229 -19.58 1.16 5.42
CA LYS A 229 -20.15 2.17 4.50
C LYS A 229 -20.22 3.55 5.15
N ASN A 230 -20.71 3.63 6.37
CA ASN A 230 -20.95 4.90 7.02
C ASN A 230 -19.66 5.54 7.56
N SER A 231 -18.69 4.73 7.99
CA SER A 231 -17.34 5.16 8.38
C SER A 231 -16.67 5.99 7.26
N GLY A 232 -16.71 5.51 6.02
CA GLY A 232 -16.16 6.26 4.88
C GLY A 232 -16.88 7.58 4.59
N LYS A 233 -18.20 7.63 4.82
CA LYS A 233 -18.98 8.87 4.70
C LYS A 233 -18.66 9.85 5.82
N LEU A 234 -18.59 9.38 7.05
CA LEU A 234 -18.26 10.17 8.23
C LEU A 234 -16.89 10.83 8.08
N GLN A 235 -15.87 10.05 7.72
CA GLN A 235 -14.51 10.54 7.51
C GLN A 235 -14.42 11.57 6.37
N SER A 236 -15.14 11.33 5.27
CA SER A 236 -15.20 12.32 4.18
C SER A 236 -15.93 13.59 4.61
N ALA A 237 -17.00 13.50 5.40
CA ALA A 237 -17.72 14.65 5.90
C ALA A 237 -16.85 15.48 6.87
N GLU A 238 -16.13 14.81 7.77
CA GLU A 238 -15.18 15.43 8.70
C GLU A 238 -14.06 16.17 7.96
N SER A 239 -13.46 15.55 6.94
CA SER A 239 -12.42 16.19 6.14
C SER A 239 -12.94 17.42 5.38
N MET A 240 -14.18 17.37 4.86
CA MET A 240 -14.80 18.52 4.19
C MET A 240 -15.13 19.65 5.17
N LEU A 241 -15.58 19.31 6.38
CA LEU A 241 -15.82 20.26 7.45
C LEU A 241 -14.51 20.96 7.86
N THR A 242 -13.48 20.17 8.17
CA THR A 242 -12.15 20.68 8.54
C THR A 242 -11.55 21.57 7.45
N MET A 243 -11.70 21.19 6.17
CA MET A 243 -11.24 21.99 5.05
C MET A 243 -11.94 23.37 5.00
N LYS A 244 -13.24 23.42 5.27
CA LYS A 244 -14.00 24.69 5.29
C LYS A 244 -13.71 25.53 6.52
N GLU A 245 -13.47 24.92 7.68
CA GLU A 245 -13.00 25.60 8.88
C GLU A 245 -11.65 26.28 8.66
N HIS A 246 -10.72 25.57 8.00
CA HIS A 246 -9.41 26.14 7.67
C HIS A 246 -9.49 27.24 6.60
N GLU A 247 -10.35 27.09 5.58
CA GLU A 247 -10.61 28.16 4.61
C GLU A 247 -11.16 29.42 5.30
N ARG A 248 -12.08 29.27 6.28
CA ARG A 248 -12.57 30.38 7.10
C ARG A 248 -11.43 31.04 7.87
N GLU A 249 -10.61 30.25 8.56
CA GLU A 249 -9.46 30.74 9.33
C GLU A 249 -8.51 31.57 8.46
N MET A 250 -8.17 31.08 7.27
CA MET A 250 -7.31 31.81 6.33
C MET A 250 -7.95 33.13 5.86
N LEU A 251 -9.25 33.12 5.52
CA LEU A 251 -9.98 34.33 5.15
C LEU A 251 -10.03 35.35 6.30
N GLU A 252 -10.21 34.88 7.54
CA GLU A 252 -10.21 35.73 8.73
C GLU A 252 -8.83 36.34 9.02
N ILE A 253 -7.75 35.56 8.85
CA ILE A 253 -6.37 36.05 8.98
C ILE A 253 -6.09 37.14 7.94
N GLU A 254 -6.43 36.90 6.67
CA GLU A 254 -6.23 37.88 5.60
C GLU A 254 -7.09 39.13 5.80
N LEU A 255 -8.34 38.97 6.24
CA LEU A 255 -9.23 40.10 6.55
C LEU A 255 -8.67 40.95 7.69
N LYS A 256 -8.18 40.34 8.78
CA LYS A 256 -7.54 41.06 9.88
C LYS A 256 -6.35 41.88 9.40
N ARG A 257 -5.48 41.28 8.59
CA ARG A 257 -4.33 41.98 8.00
C ARG A 257 -4.77 43.20 7.20
N LEU A 258 -5.74 43.06 6.30
CA LEU A 258 -6.26 44.19 5.51
C LEU A 258 -6.87 45.28 6.39
N VAL A 259 -7.57 44.90 7.46
CA VAL A 259 -8.14 45.86 8.42
C VAL A 259 -7.04 46.60 9.19
N ASP A 260 -5.98 45.91 9.61
CA ASP A 260 -4.83 46.52 10.28
C ASP A 260 -4.14 47.53 9.35
N ASP A 261 -3.93 47.16 8.08
CA ASP A 261 -3.28 48.00 7.05
C ASP A 261 -4.05 49.31 6.79
N ILE A 262 -5.39 49.26 6.70
CA ILE A 262 -6.19 50.49 6.53
C ILE A 262 -6.27 51.35 7.80
N CYS A 263 -6.03 50.77 8.98
CA CYS A 263 -6.05 51.50 10.24
C CYS A 263 -4.70 52.17 10.57
N GLU A 264 -3.64 51.88 9.82
CA GLU A 264 -2.34 52.52 9.96
C GLU A 264 -2.28 53.84 9.17
N HIS A 265 -1.98 54.95 9.87
CA HIS A 265 -1.88 56.27 9.24
C HIS A 265 -0.57 56.96 9.62
N GLN A 266 0.19 57.35 8.60
CA GLN A 266 1.42 58.11 8.74
C GLN A 266 1.12 59.51 9.32
N PRO A 267 2.02 60.08 10.15
CA PRO A 267 1.87 61.45 10.63
C PRO A 267 2.04 62.45 9.48
N CYS A 268 1.32 63.57 9.54
CA CYS A 268 1.51 64.68 8.61
C CYS A 268 2.79 65.44 9.01
N PHE A 269 3.83 65.37 8.16
CA PHE A 269 5.13 66.00 8.44
C PHE A 269 4.99 67.51 8.72
N GLY A 270 5.39 67.94 9.91
CA GLY A 270 5.33 69.36 10.34
C GLY A 270 3.95 69.84 10.80
N LEU A 271 2.97 68.94 10.92
CA LEU A 271 1.61 69.20 11.42
C LEU A 271 1.23 68.21 12.53
N GLU A 272 2.19 67.78 13.35
CA GLU A 272 1.94 66.92 14.50
C GLU A 272 0.98 67.64 15.48
N PRO A 273 -0.12 67.00 15.94
CA PRO A 273 -0.40 65.56 16.01
C PRO A 273 -1.31 64.99 14.91
N HIS A 274 -1.50 65.68 13.78
CA HIS A 274 -2.43 65.25 12.72
C HIS A 274 -1.88 64.09 11.88
N ARG A 275 -2.76 63.22 11.39
CA ARG A 275 -2.43 62.04 10.55
C ARG A 275 -2.89 62.23 9.11
N ALA A 276 -2.20 61.58 8.18
CA ALA A 276 -2.47 61.64 6.74
C ALA A 276 -3.81 60.95 6.37
N PRO A 277 -4.48 61.40 5.29
CA PRO A 277 -5.65 60.71 4.74
C PRO A 277 -5.27 59.37 4.10
N TYR A 278 -6.29 58.55 3.80
CA TYR A 278 -6.10 57.26 3.12
C TYR A 278 -5.30 57.38 1.81
N THR A 279 -4.30 56.52 1.67
CA THR A 279 -3.53 56.35 0.43
C THR A 279 -4.35 55.63 -0.64
N GLU A 280 -3.95 55.70 -1.91
CA GLU A 280 -4.61 54.95 -2.99
C GLU A 280 -4.51 53.42 -2.79
N ALA A 281 -3.44 52.94 -2.15
CA ALA A 281 -3.29 51.53 -1.77
C ALA A 281 -4.35 51.10 -0.74
N GLN A 282 -4.51 51.87 0.35
CA GLN A 282 -5.54 51.60 1.37
C GLN A 282 -6.96 51.70 0.81
N LYS A 283 -7.21 52.59 -0.16
CA LYS A 283 -8.52 52.67 -0.84
C LYS A 283 -8.79 51.43 -1.69
N HIS A 284 -7.77 50.84 -2.31
CA HIS A 284 -7.92 49.56 -3.04
C HIS A 284 -8.31 48.43 -2.08
N GLU A 285 -7.70 48.38 -0.90
CA GLU A 285 -8.01 47.39 0.15
C GLU A 285 -9.48 47.41 0.59
N PHE A 286 -10.20 48.54 0.48
CA PHE A 286 -11.65 48.57 0.77
C PHE A 286 -12.47 47.64 -0.13
N SER A 287 -12.09 47.55 -1.41
CA SER A 287 -12.73 46.62 -2.34
C SER A 287 -12.37 45.18 -1.98
N GLU A 288 -11.11 44.91 -1.67
CA GLU A 288 -10.65 43.58 -1.28
C GLU A 288 -11.33 43.10 0.02
N ILE A 289 -11.47 43.97 1.03
CA ILE A 289 -12.21 43.69 2.26
C ILE A 289 -13.66 43.31 1.94
N SER A 290 -14.32 44.05 1.04
CA SER A 290 -15.69 43.75 0.62
C SER A 290 -15.80 42.38 -0.03
N ASP A 291 -14.82 41.99 -0.86
CA ASP A 291 -14.77 40.67 -1.48
C ASP A 291 -14.46 39.56 -0.46
N LYS A 292 -13.56 39.80 0.50
CA LYS A 292 -13.29 38.85 1.60
C LYS A 292 -14.52 38.60 2.46
N LEU A 293 -15.31 39.63 2.77
CA LEU A 293 -16.57 39.50 3.49
C LEU A 293 -17.60 38.66 2.70
N ARG A 294 -17.70 38.85 1.38
CA ARG A 294 -18.56 38.01 0.53
C ARG A 294 -18.10 36.55 0.53
N ASN A 295 -16.79 36.31 0.46
CA ASN A 295 -16.22 34.97 0.50
C ASN A 295 -16.46 34.31 1.86
N LEU A 296 -16.31 35.04 2.97
CA LEU A 296 -16.66 34.55 4.31
C LEU A 296 -18.14 34.16 4.40
N SER A 297 -19.05 34.97 3.86
CA SER A 297 -20.48 34.63 3.83
C SER A 297 -20.78 33.38 3.01
N ARG A 298 -20.07 33.18 1.88
CA ARG A 298 -20.19 31.95 1.09
C ARG A 298 -19.63 30.74 1.84
N ASN A 299 -18.44 30.87 2.43
CA ASN A 299 -17.81 29.82 3.22
C ASN A 299 -18.71 29.41 4.40
N ASP A 300 -19.31 30.34 5.12
CA ASP A 300 -20.22 30.06 6.25
C ASP A 300 -21.45 29.23 5.83
N LYS A 301 -22.05 29.54 4.67
CA LYS A 301 -23.15 28.72 4.10
C LYS A 301 -22.71 27.29 3.79
N GLU A 302 -21.51 27.14 3.21
CA GLU A 302 -20.95 25.82 2.89
C GLU A 302 -20.54 25.06 4.15
N LEU A 303 -19.97 25.74 5.16
CA LEU A 303 -19.59 25.19 6.45
C LEU A 303 -20.83 24.71 7.22
N SER A 304 -21.89 25.52 7.28
CA SER A 304 -23.18 25.16 7.86
C SER A 304 -23.81 23.92 7.22
N LYS A 305 -23.61 23.73 5.91
CA LYS A 305 -24.05 22.54 5.19
C LYS A 305 -23.19 21.32 5.56
N ASN A 306 -21.87 21.46 5.52
CA ASN A 306 -20.94 20.37 5.86
C ASN A 306 -21.07 19.92 7.32
N LEU A 307 -21.35 20.85 8.24
CA LEU A 307 -21.58 20.54 9.65
C LEU A 307 -22.81 19.64 9.82
N ARG A 308 -23.93 19.96 9.15
CA ARG A 308 -25.13 19.11 9.16
C ARG A 308 -24.86 17.73 8.56
N GLU A 309 -24.13 17.66 7.44
CA GLU A 309 -23.76 16.38 6.81
C GLU A 309 -22.89 15.54 7.77
N TYR A 310 -21.97 16.16 8.51
CA TYR A 310 -21.14 15.50 9.51
C TYR A 310 -21.96 15.01 10.71
N GLU A 311 -22.85 15.84 11.26
CA GLU A 311 -23.74 15.47 12.37
C GLU A 311 -24.66 14.29 12.00
N GLU A 312 -25.24 14.30 10.79
CA GLU A 312 -26.06 13.20 10.28
C GLU A 312 -25.24 11.92 10.14
N ALA A 313 -24.06 11.99 9.50
CA ALA A 313 -23.20 10.84 9.32
C ALA A 313 -22.73 10.25 10.67
N LYS A 314 -22.42 11.12 11.63
CA LYS A 314 -21.99 10.74 12.98
C LYS A 314 -23.13 10.08 13.75
N SER A 315 -24.34 10.65 13.73
CA SER A 315 -25.51 10.06 14.37
C SER A 315 -25.83 8.67 13.84
N ILE A 316 -25.75 8.46 12.51
CA ILE A 316 -25.92 7.12 11.92
C ILE A 316 -24.79 6.18 12.35
N PHE A 317 -23.54 6.68 12.45
CA PHE A 317 -22.38 5.86 12.82
C PHE A 317 -22.53 5.37 14.25
N ASP A 318 -22.78 6.28 15.19
CA ASP A 318 -22.98 5.99 16.61
C ASP A 318 -24.17 5.01 16.79
N SER A 319 -25.28 5.21 16.08
CA SER A 319 -26.44 4.30 16.16
C SER A 319 -26.14 2.88 15.65
N VAL A 320 -25.29 2.74 14.64
CA VAL A 320 -24.87 1.41 14.15
C VAL A 320 -23.83 0.79 15.07
N GLN A 321 -22.92 1.59 15.62
CA GLN A 321 -21.93 1.16 16.60
C GLN A 321 -22.60 0.63 17.86
N GLU A 322 -23.57 1.35 18.42
CA GLU A 322 -24.34 0.91 19.59
C GLU A 322 -25.03 -0.45 19.36
N LYS A 323 -25.55 -0.70 18.15
CA LYS A 323 -26.15 -1.99 17.79
C LYS A 323 -25.12 -3.11 17.66
N LEU A 324 -23.90 -2.79 17.22
CA LEU A 324 -22.80 -3.75 17.14
C LEU A 324 -22.28 -4.10 18.53
N ASP A 325 -22.10 -3.10 19.39
CA ASP A 325 -21.62 -3.25 20.76
C ASP A 325 -22.64 -3.98 21.66
N ALA A 326 -23.94 -3.84 21.37
CA ALA A 326 -25.01 -4.60 22.02
C ALA A 326 -25.13 -6.06 21.52
N GLY A 327 -24.42 -6.41 20.44
CA GLY A 327 -24.33 -7.78 19.94
C GLY A 327 -23.36 -8.64 20.76
N PRO A 328 -23.35 -9.97 20.57
CA PRO A 328 -22.34 -10.82 21.20
C PRO A 328 -20.93 -10.39 20.75
N GLU A 329 -20.02 -10.23 21.70
CA GLU A 329 -18.59 -10.02 21.45
C GLU A 329 -18.01 -11.25 20.76
N ILE A 330 -17.87 -11.21 19.44
CA ILE A 330 -17.10 -12.21 18.70
C ILE A 330 -15.62 -11.80 18.75
N VAL A 331 -14.96 -12.06 19.88
CA VAL A 331 -13.49 -11.99 20.01
C VAL A 331 -12.91 -13.37 19.72
N GLU A 332 -13.32 -13.98 18.60
CA GLU A 332 -12.67 -15.20 18.13
C GLU A 332 -11.56 -14.81 17.15
N MET A 333 -10.33 -15.27 17.41
CA MET A 333 -9.27 -15.25 16.41
C MET A 333 -9.83 -15.84 15.13
N ASN A 334 -9.92 -15.02 14.08
CA ASN A 334 -10.68 -15.37 12.88
C ASN A 334 -9.87 -16.33 11.99
N THR A 335 -9.65 -17.52 12.53
CA THR A 335 -8.80 -18.57 11.97
C THR A 335 -9.41 -19.12 10.68
N GLY A 336 -10.75 -19.06 10.56
CA GLY A 336 -11.46 -19.35 9.31
C GLY A 336 -11.11 -18.35 8.22
N ASP A 337 -11.22 -17.05 8.50
CA ASP A 337 -10.86 -16.00 7.55
C ASP A 337 -9.38 -16.01 7.19
N LEU A 338 -8.50 -16.31 8.16
CA LEU A 338 -7.07 -16.47 7.89
C LEU A 338 -6.79 -17.60 6.89
N LYS A 339 -7.50 -18.73 6.97
CA LYS A 339 -7.33 -19.84 6.02
C LYS A 339 -7.74 -19.43 4.60
N THR A 340 -8.86 -18.70 4.47
CA THR A 340 -9.30 -18.14 3.19
C THR A 340 -8.31 -17.11 2.65
N GLU A 341 -7.81 -16.23 3.51
CA GLU A 341 -6.82 -15.22 3.13
C GLU A 341 -5.50 -15.87 2.72
N PHE A 342 -5.07 -16.92 3.41
CA PHE A 342 -3.85 -17.64 3.07
C PHE A 342 -3.89 -18.19 1.65
N ASP A 343 -5.01 -18.83 1.26
CA ASP A 343 -5.18 -19.33 -0.10
C ASP A 343 -5.23 -18.21 -1.15
N THR A 344 -5.80 -17.07 -0.76
CA THR A 344 -5.82 -15.86 -1.58
C THR A 344 -4.41 -15.29 -1.78
N VAL A 345 -3.62 -15.16 -0.71
CA VAL A 345 -2.21 -14.72 -0.76
C VAL A 345 -1.35 -15.68 -1.57
N ARG A 346 -1.58 -16.99 -1.45
CA ARG A 346 -0.91 -18.00 -2.29
C ARG A 346 -1.24 -17.80 -3.77
N GLN A 347 -2.49 -17.49 -4.11
CA GLN A 347 -2.89 -17.16 -5.48
C GLN A 347 -2.21 -15.86 -5.95
N MET A 348 -2.18 -14.82 -5.12
CA MET A 348 -1.48 -13.57 -5.41
C MET A 348 0.01 -13.81 -5.68
N ALA A 349 0.69 -14.59 -4.84
CA ALA A 349 2.08 -14.97 -5.01
C ALA A 349 2.31 -15.65 -6.37
N LYS A 350 1.44 -16.59 -6.76
CA LYS A 350 1.48 -17.23 -8.10
C LYS A 350 1.29 -16.23 -9.24
N MET A 351 0.41 -15.24 -9.07
CA MET A 351 0.15 -14.21 -10.08
C MET A 351 1.34 -13.27 -10.31
N THR A 352 2.10 -12.92 -9.26
CA THR A 352 3.33 -12.10 -9.42
C THR A 352 4.38 -12.79 -10.29
N VAL A 353 4.42 -14.13 -10.23
CA VAL A 353 5.35 -14.97 -10.99
C VAL A 353 4.88 -15.18 -12.43
N GLY A 354 3.58 -15.30 -12.63
CA GLY A 354 2.98 -15.58 -13.93
C GLY A 354 3.13 -17.04 -14.38
N ARG A 355 2.64 -17.34 -15.58
CA ARG A 355 2.49 -18.73 -16.07
C ARG A 355 3.83 -19.45 -16.31
N GLN A 356 4.84 -18.73 -16.76
CA GLN A 356 6.16 -19.27 -17.15
C GLN A 356 7.27 -18.86 -16.17
N GLY A 357 6.92 -18.18 -15.07
CA GLY A 357 7.91 -17.70 -14.10
C GLY A 357 8.33 -18.76 -13.09
N ASN A 358 9.35 -18.42 -12.31
CA ASN A 358 9.88 -19.28 -11.27
C ASN A 358 9.01 -19.26 -9.99
N GLN A 359 8.24 -20.34 -9.78
CA GLN A 359 7.38 -20.50 -8.59
C GLN A 359 8.09 -21.12 -7.39
N PHE A 360 9.42 -21.29 -7.44
CA PHE A 360 10.17 -21.84 -6.32
C PHE A 360 10.06 -20.89 -5.11
N PRO A 361 9.59 -21.38 -3.95
CA PRO A 361 9.13 -20.47 -2.90
C PRO A 361 10.19 -20.23 -1.81
N ILE A 362 11.32 -20.95 -1.87
CA ILE A 362 12.42 -20.83 -0.92
C ILE A 362 13.46 -19.86 -1.51
N PHE A 363 14.00 -19.00 -0.65
CA PHE A 363 15.14 -18.16 -0.99
C PHE A 363 16.34 -19.00 -1.39
N THR A 364 16.96 -18.70 -2.54
CA THR A 364 18.20 -19.32 -2.98
C THR A 364 19.03 -18.38 -3.84
N ARG A 365 20.35 -18.39 -3.63
CA ARG A 365 21.34 -17.71 -4.47
C ARG A 365 21.27 -18.06 -5.96
N GLU A 366 20.68 -19.21 -6.31
CA GLU A 366 20.48 -19.62 -7.72
C GLU A 366 19.48 -18.73 -8.45
N PHE A 367 18.49 -18.18 -7.73
CA PHE A 367 17.36 -17.44 -8.32
C PHE A 367 17.33 -15.97 -7.91
N PHE A 368 18.02 -15.60 -6.83
CA PHE A 368 18.15 -14.22 -6.40
C PHE A 368 19.19 -13.46 -7.24
N HIS A 369 18.71 -12.56 -8.09
CA HIS A 369 19.52 -11.72 -8.98
C HIS A 369 19.37 -10.22 -8.68
N CYS A 370 18.66 -9.88 -7.61
CA CYS A 370 18.37 -8.50 -7.26
C CYS A 370 19.61 -7.80 -6.68
N THR A 371 19.71 -6.50 -6.93
CA THR A 371 20.60 -5.62 -6.15
C THR A 371 19.93 -5.26 -4.83
N GLU A 372 20.68 -4.66 -3.89
CA GLU A 372 20.12 -4.20 -2.62
C GLU A 372 18.92 -3.27 -2.83
N LYS A 373 19.04 -2.27 -3.70
CA LYS A 373 17.93 -1.35 -4.09
C LYS A 373 16.87 -1.99 -4.98
N GLY A 374 17.21 -3.08 -5.67
CA GLY A 374 16.30 -3.84 -6.52
C GLY A 374 15.50 -4.90 -5.76
N THR A 375 15.76 -5.09 -4.47
CA THR A 375 15.01 -6.03 -3.62
C THR A 375 13.78 -5.32 -3.06
N GLY A 376 12.61 -5.96 -3.13
CA GLY A 376 11.35 -5.43 -2.61
C GLY A 376 11.28 -5.48 -1.09
N THR A 377 12.10 -4.70 -0.40
CA THR A 377 11.94 -4.37 1.03
C THR A 377 10.90 -3.27 1.19
N ARG A 378 10.39 -3.08 2.41
CA ARG A 378 9.43 -2.02 2.71
C ARG A 378 9.98 -0.65 2.30
N GLU A 379 11.23 -0.39 2.65
CA GLU A 379 11.91 0.89 2.46
C GLU A 379 12.16 1.17 0.97
N ASN A 380 12.61 0.18 0.21
CA ASN A 380 12.83 0.34 -1.23
C ASN A 380 11.50 0.52 -1.98
N VAL A 381 10.46 -0.23 -1.61
CA VAL A 381 9.12 -0.08 -2.21
C VAL A 381 8.55 1.31 -1.92
N LEU A 382 8.72 1.82 -0.69
CA LEU A 382 8.33 3.16 -0.31
C LEU A 382 9.08 4.24 -1.13
N GLU A 383 10.39 4.07 -1.33
CA GLU A 383 11.20 4.97 -2.18
C GLU A 383 10.64 5.04 -3.61
N VAL A 384 10.29 3.89 -4.20
CA VAL A 384 9.70 3.84 -5.54
C VAL A 384 8.30 4.44 -5.57
N MET A 385 7.43 4.16 -4.59
CA MET A 385 6.09 4.75 -4.52
C MET A 385 6.14 6.27 -4.40
N ARG A 386 7.08 6.79 -3.62
CA ARG A 386 7.32 8.23 -3.54
C ARG A 386 7.80 8.82 -4.85
N TRP A 387 8.72 8.14 -5.53
CA TRP A 387 9.15 8.57 -6.86
C TRP A 387 7.96 8.61 -7.83
N ILE A 388 7.08 7.61 -7.81
CA ILE A 388 5.83 7.59 -8.59
C ILE A 388 4.97 8.80 -8.26
N GLU A 389 4.70 9.07 -6.97
CA GLU A 389 3.89 10.21 -6.53
C GLU A 389 4.48 11.57 -6.97
N SER A 390 5.81 11.68 -7.03
CA SER A 390 6.48 12.90 -7.50
C SER A 390 6.29 13.18 -9.00
N ILE A 391 5.98 12.15 -9.80
CA ILE A 391 5.74 12.25 -11.24
C ILE A 391 4.24 12.30 -11.53
N ASP A 392 3.46 11.49 -10.82
CA ASP A 392 2.01 11.39 -10.93
C ASP A 392 1.37 11.64 -9.55
N PRO A 393 1.11 12.91 -9.18
CA PRO A 393 0.50 13.27 -7.90
C PRO A 393 -0.89 12.65 -7.70
N GLY A 394 -1.54 12.22 -8.78
CA GLY A 394 -2.83 11.55 -8.72
C GLY A 394 -2.75 10.06 -8.39
N ALA A 395 -1.55 9.45 -8.37
CA ALA A 395 -1.36 7.98 -8.34
C ALA A 395 -2.12 7.31 -7.20
N PHE A 396 -2.13 7.96 -6.05
CA PHE A 396 -2.80 7.48 -4.84
C PHE A 396 -3.97 8.37 -4.43
N CYS A 397 -4.48 9.20 -5.34
CA CYS A 397 -5.58 10.11 -5.06
C CYS A 397 -6.89 9.57 -5.64
N ARG A 398 -7.95 9.57 -4.84
CA ARG A 398 -9.32 9.33 -5.30
C ARG A 398 -10.15 10.58 -5.16
N ILE A 399 -10.72 11.06 -6.27
CA ILE A 399 -11.55 12.26 -6.27
C ILE A 399 -12.94 11.92 -5.72
N HIS A 400 -13.38 12.59 -4.66
CA HIS A 400 -14.74 12.55 -4.12
C HIS A 400 -15.28 13.97 -3.95
N LYS A 401 -16.47 14.28 -4.47
CA LYS A 401 -17.04 15.65 -4.49
C LYS A 401 -16.02 16.72 -4.94
N SER A 402 -15.27 16.42 -6.00
CA SER A 402 -14.19 17.28 -6.56
C SER A 402 -12.97 17.50 -5.66
N VAL A 403 -12.90 16.84 -4.50
CA VAL A 403 -11.74 16.88 -3.60
C VAL A 403 -10.91 15.61 -3.77
N PRO A 404 -9.58 15.72 -4.00
CA PRO A 404 -8.70 14.57 -4.06
C PRO A 404 -8.38 14.05 -2.65
N ASN A 405 -8.81 12.83 -2.35
CA ASN A 405 -8.45 12.11 -1.13
C ASN A 405 -7.19 11.26 -1.40
N ARG A 406 -6.08 11.56 -0.73
CA ARG A 406 -4.85 10.75 -0.80
C ARG A 406 -4.99 9.50 0.06
N ILE A 407 -4.88 8.33 -0.57
CA ILE A 407 -5.16 7.03 0.05
C ILE A 407 -4.14 6.01 -0.47
N ILE A 408 -3.14 5.72 0.36
CA ILE A 408 -2.11 4.74 0.02
C ILE A 408 -2.70 3.32 0.13
N PRO A 409 -2.55 2.47 -0.90
CA PRO A 409 -3.06 1.10 -0.87
C PRO A 409 -2.29 0.26 0.15
N TYR A 410 -2.95 -0.74 0.73
CA TYR A 410 -2.25 -1.84 1.37
C TYR A 410 -1.35 -2.52 0.36
N THR A 411 -0.08 -2.68 0.70
CA THR A 411 0.93 -3.25 -0.18
C THR A 411 1.45 -4.53 0.44
N LEU A 412 1.13 -5.65 -0.18
CA LEU A 412 1.61 -6.95 0.23
C LEU A 412 2.94 -7.27 -0.47
N LEU A 413 3.99 -7.49 0.32
CA LEU A 413 5.27 -7.99 -0.16
C LEU A 413 5.28 -9.52 -0.06
N VAL A 414 5.44 -10.19 -1.20
CA VAL A 414 5.50 -11.66 -1.27
C VAL A 414 6.91 -12.13 -1.66
N PRO A 415 7.52 -13.09 -0.94
CA PRO A 415 8.87 -13.57 -1.21
C PRO A 415 8.92 -14.48 -2.45
N THR A 416 8.67 -13.91 -3.63
CA THR A 416 8.63 -14.60 -4.92
C THR A 416 9.60 -13.98 -5.91
N TYR A 417 10.05 -14.80 -6.86
CA TYR A 417 10.87 -14.39 -8.00
C TYR A 417 10.01 -13.90 -9.19
N GLY A 418 8.94 -13.17 -8.87
CA GLY A 418 8.03 -12.61 -9.87
C GLY A 418 8.51 -11.28 -10.42
N ASP A 419 8.14 -10.96 -11.66
CA ASP A 419 8.64 -9.75 -12.35
C ASP A 419 7.66 -8.57 -12.32
N ARG A 420 6.40 -8.82 -11.96
CA ARG A 420 5.33 -7.83 -12.07
C ARG A 420 4.50 -7.80 -10.80
N GLY A 421 4.33 -6.62 -10.24
CA GLY A 421 3.28 -6.36 -9.27
C GLY A 421 1.95 -6.08 -9.97
N PHE A 422 0.86 -6.15 -9.24
CA PHE A 422 -0.49 -5.93 -9.77
C PHE A 422 -1.43 -5.42 -8.68
N CYS A 423 -2.59 -4.90 -9.09
CA CYS A 423 -3.66 -4.51 -8.18
C CYS A 423 -4.64 -5.67 -8.00
N TRP A 424 -4.77 -6.15 -6.77
CA TRP A 424 -5.75 -7.19 -6.43
C TRP A 424 -7.15 -6.60 -6.23
N GLN A 425 -7.22 -5.43 -5.59
CA GLN A 425 -8.47 -4.78 -5.24
C GLN A 425 -8.27 -3.26 -5.26
N PRO A 426 -9.05 -2.48 -6.02
CA PRO A 426 -8.86 -1.04 -6.07
C PRO A 426 -9.36 -0.33 -4.80
N PHE A 427 -10.40 -0.87 -4.16
CA PHE A 427 -10.94 -0.42 -2.87
C PHE A 427 -11.97 -1.41 -2.31
N ASP A 428 -12.41 -1.20 -1.08
CA ASP A 428 -13.49 -1.95 -0.43
C ASP A 428 -14.86 -1.65 -1.07
N ARG A 429 -15.64 -2.70 -1.41
CA ARG A 429 -16.98 -2.58 -2.01
C ARG A 429 -17.98 -1.82 -1.14
N TYR A 430 -17.77 -1.82 0.17
CA TYR A 430 -18.62 -1.14 1.14
C TYR A 430 -18.14 0.29 1.40
N ASN A 431 -16.83 0.54 1.44
CA ASN A 431 -16.30 1.90 1.58
C ASN A 431 -15.59 2.37 0.29
N LEU A 432 -16.36 2.91 -0.65
CA LEU A 432 -15.85 3.39 -1.94
C LEU A 432 -15.03 4.69 -1.86
N VAL A 433 -15.10 5.41 -0.73
CA VAL A 433 -14.59 6.80 -0.63
C VAL A 433 -13.22 6.85 0.03
N THR A 434 -13.05 6.18 1.17
CA THR A 434 -11.84 6.28 1.99
C THR A 434 -11.09 4.97 2.21
N SER A 435 -11.65 3.81 1.84
CA SER A 435 -10.94 2.52 2.03
C SER A 435 -9.67 2.39 1.18
N ARG A 436 -8.69 1.66 1.69
CA ARG A 436 -7.45 1.38 0.96
C ARG A 436 -7.69 0.29 -0.10
N GLY A 437 -7.07 0.45 -1.26
CA GLY A 437 -6.88 -0.65 -2.22
C GLY A 437 -5.86 -1.66 -1.70
N ARG A 438 -5.66 -2.76 -2.44
CA ARG A 438 -4.66 -3.79 -2.19
C ARG A 438 -3.83 -4.03 -3.45
N ILE A 439 -2.54 -3.83 -3.33
CA ILE A 439 -1.57 -4.15 -4.37
C ILE A 439 -0.58 -5.18 -3.87
N VAL A 440 -0.06 -5.99 -4.79
CA VAL A 440 0.88 -7.08 -4.48
C VAL A 440 2.16 -6.85 -5.25
N ILE A 441 3.29 -6.96 -4.55
CA ILE A 441 4.62 -6.72 -5.12
C ILE A 441 5.52 -7.93 -4.81
N PRO A 442 6.12 -8.57 -5.83
CA PRO A 442 7.14 -9.59 -5.61
C PRO A 442 8.38 -8.97 -4.97
N MET A 443 9.01 -9.67 -4.03
CA MET A 443 10.22 -9.18 -3.36
C MET A 443 11.47 -9.36 -4.20
N TYR A 444 11.50 -10.32 -5.13
CA TYR A 444 12.68 -10.61 -5.94
C TYR A 444 12.46 -10.39 -7.44
N PRO A 445 12.00 -9.21 -7.88
CA PRO A 445 11.80 -8.91 -9.28
C PRO A 445 13.13 -8.67 -9.99
N ARG A 446 13.13 -8.84 -11.31
CA ARG A 446 14.24 -8.36 -12.15
C ARG A 446 14.45 -6.85 -12.05
N ASP A 447 13.36 -6.09 -11.95
CA ASP A 447 13.37 -4.64 -11.77
C ASP A 447 12.24 -4.20 -10.83
N LEU A 448 12.62 -3.73 -9.64
CA LEU A 448 11.66 -3.28 -8.63
C LEU A 448 10.85 -2.05 -9.09
N HIS A 449 11.47 -1.12 -9.83
CA HIS A 449 10.77 0.06 -10.32
C HIS A 449 9.64 -0.36 -11.25
N ILE A 450 9.90 -1.29 -12.16
CA ILE A 450 8.89 -1.82 -13.08
C ILE A 450 7.82 -2.61 -12.33
N ALA A 451 8.19 -3.43 -11.35
CA ALA A 451 7.23 -4.22 -10.58
C ALA A 451 6.23 -3.33 -9.81
N VAL A 452 6.72 -2.29 -9.12
CA VAL A 452 5.89 -1.31 -8.39
C VAL A 452 5.07 -0.47 -9.37
N LEU A 453 5.67 0.03 -10.45
CA LEU A 453 4.95 0.78 -11.49
C LEU A 453 3.80 -0.02 -12.11
N THR A 454 4.02 -1.30 -12.37
CA THR A 454 2.98 -2.19 -12.90
C THR A 454 1.81 -2.29 -11.92
N ALA A 455 2.09 -2.44 -10.63
CA ALA A 455 1.07 -2.50 -9.59
C ALA A 455 0.27 -1.20 -9.49
N VAL A 456 0.95 -0.05 -9.52
CA VAL A 456 0.29 1.27 -9.44
C VAL A 456 -0.48 1.59 -10.72
N ALA A 457 0.04 1.22 -11.89
CA ALA A 457 -0.66 1.37 -13.16
C ALA A 457 -1.97 0.56 -13.17
N ASP A 458 -1.89 -0.70 -12.73
CA ASP A 458 -3.05 -1.58 -12.61
C ASP A 458 -4.07 -1.02 -11.60
N LEU A 459 -3.61 -0.52 -10.45
CA LEU A 459 -4.45 0.15 -9.45
C LEU A 459 -5.16 1.35 -10.07
N ARG A 460 -4.42 2.21 -10.77
CA ARG A 460 -4.96 3.42 -11.39
C ARG A 460 -6.01 3.11 -12.45
N TRP A 461 -5.76 2.10 -13.27
CA TRP A 461 -6.74 1.62 -14.25
C TRP A 461 -8.01 1.09 -13.58
N GLN A 462 -7.87 0.21 -12.59
CA GLN A 462 -9.01 -0.41 -11.90
C GLN A 462 -9.84 0.62 -11.13
N VAL A 463 -9.19 1.55 -10.41
CA VAL A 463 -9.88 2.65 -9.72
C VAL A 463 -10.68 3.50 -10.71
N ALA A 464 -10.07 3.88 -11.84
CA ALA A 464 -10.76 4.68 -12.86
C ALA A 464 -11.94 3.91 -13.48
N LYS A 465 -11.75 2.62 -13.78
CA LYS A 465 -12.79 1.76 -14.36
C LYS A 465 -13.96 1.55 -13.41
N GLU A 466 -13.71 1.19 -12.16
CA GLU A 466 -14.78 0.95 -11.18
C GLU A 466 -15.53 2.23 -10.82
N LYS A 467 -14.82 3.37 -10.73
CA LYS A 467 -15.45 4.67 -10.48
C LYS A 467 -16.36 5.11 -11.63
N ALA A 468 -15.95 4.86 -12.88
CA ALA A 468 -16.77 5.16 -14.04
C ALA A 468 -17.97 4.19 -14.16
N SER A 469 -17.92 3.04 -13.50
CA SER A 469 -19.00 2.05 -13.46
C SER A 469 -19.48 1.73 -14.89
N TYR A 470 -20.77 1.87 -15.19
CA TYR A 470 -21.34 1.60 -16.52
C TYR A 470 -20.74 2.45 -17.65
N TYR A 471 -20.19 3.63 -17.34
CA TYR A 471 -19.66 4.59 -18.32
C TYR A 471 -18.16 4.44 -18.60
N TRP A 472 -17.53 3.35 -18.13
CA TRP A 472 -16.08 3.17 -18.23
C TRP A 472 -15.52 3.10 -19.66
N MET A 473 -16.38 2.88 -20.67
CA MET A 473 -16.04 2.88 -22.10
C MET A 473 -16.34 4.21 -22.82
N GLU A 474 -17.03 5.14 -22.16
CA GLU A 474 -17.54 6.37 -22.78
C GLU A 474 -16.72 7.59 -22.37
N GLU A 475 -16.45 7.72 -21.06
CA GLU A 475 -15.86 8.94 -20.49
C GLU A 475 -14.60 8.67 -19.64
N GLY A 476 -13.90 9.77 -19.32
CA GLY A 476 -12.72 9.75 -18.47
C GLY A 476 -11.50 9.04 -19.08
N LEU A 477 -10.57 8.66 -18.20
CA LEU A 477 -9.33 7.99 -18.57
C LEU A 477 -9.58 6.68 -19.32
N THR A 478 -10.44 5.81 -18.77
CA THR A 478 -10.68 4.48 -19.33
C THR A 478 -11.49 4.54 -20.61
N GLY A 479 -12.47 5.44 -20.72
CA GLY A 479 -13.30 5.57 -21.92
C GLY A 479 -12.51 6.12 -23.10
N GLN A 480 -11.74 7.20 -22.90
CA GLN A 480 -10.89 7.76 -23.94
C GLN A 480 -9.83 6.74 -24.41
N TYR A 481 -9.22 6.01 -23.47
CA TYR A 481 -8.22 4.99 -23.81
C TYR A 481 -8.85 3.77 -24.51
N TYR A 482 -10.04 3.33 -24.08
CA TYR A 482 -10.81 2.28 -24.77
C TYR A 482 -11.10 2.65 -26.22
N GLN A 483 -11.61 3.86 -26.46
CA GLN A 483 -11.93 4.35 -27.81
C GLN A 483 -10.69 4.44 -28.70
N TYR A 484 -9.52 4.81 -28.14
CA TYR A 484 -8.26 4.77 -28.87
C TYR A 484 -7.92 3.34 -29.31
N ILE A 485 -7.91 2.38 -28.38
CA ILE A 485 -7.56 0.98 -28.66
C ILE A 485 -8.52 0.34 -29.68
N ASP A 486 -9.83 0.61 -29.55
CA ASP A 486 -10.86 0.15 -30.48
C ASP A 486 -10.64 0.70 -31.90
N ARG A 487 -10.35 2.01 -32.03
CA ARG A 487 -10.02 2.64 -33.31
C ARG A 487 -8.76 2.06 -33.96
N GLN A 488 -7.74 1.75 -33.16
CA GLN A 488 -6.51 1.11 -33.63
C GLN A 488 -6.70 -0.38 -33.94
N LYS A 489 -7.85 -0.97 -33.60
CA LYS A 489 -8.17 -2.40 -33.79
C LYS A 489 -7.12 -3.33 -33.18
N LEU A 490 -6.51 -2.91 -32.06
CA LEU A 490 -5.48 -3.69 -31.37
C LEU A 490 -6.13 -4.89 -30.67
N LYS A 491 -5.56 -6.07 -30.88
CA LYS A 491 -6.00 -7.32 -30.25
C LYS A 491 -5.17 -7.57 -29.00
N GLY A 492 -5.81 -7.70 -27.83
CA GLY A 492 -5.14 -7.99 -26.58
C GLY A 492 -5.95 -7.58 -25.37
N ASP A 493 -5.35 -7.71 -24.20
CA ASP A 493 -5.92 -7.18 -22.96
C ASP A 493 -5.70 -5.66 -22.90
N LEU A 494 -6.79 -4.91 -22.93
CA LEU A 494 -6.81 -3.45 -22.81
C LEU A 494 -6.04 -2.94 -21.59
N LYS A 495 -6.15 -3.65 -20.47
CA LYS A 495 -5.46 -3.30 -19.23
C LYS A 495 -3.94 -3.43 -19.39
N GLN A 496 -3.51 -4.48 -20.09
CA GLN A 496 -2.09 -4.72 -20.35
C GLN A 496 -1.48 -3.63 -21.24
N PHE A 497 -2.20 -3.18 -22.27
CA PHE A 497 -1.77 -2.03 -23.09
C PHE A 497 -1.63 -0.77 -22.25
N PHE A 498 -2.62 -0.46 -21.41
CA PHE A 498 -2.57 0.71 -20.54
C PHE A 498 -1.36 0.68 -19.59
N ILE A 499 -1.07 -0.47 -18.99
CA ILE A 499 0.07 -0.65 -18.09
C ILE A 499 1.39 -0.39 -18.83
N GLU A 500 1.56 -0.93 -20.04
CA GLU A 500 2.78 -0.73 -20.84
C GLU A 500 2.98 0.74 -21.23
N ASP A 501 1.90 1.41 -21.66
CA ASP A 501 1.93 2.84 -21.96
C ASP A 501 2.20 3.67 -20.69
N TYR A 502 1.62 3.30 -19.55
CA TYR A 502 1.88 4.00 -18.28
C TYR A 502 3.34 3.87 -17.84
N ILE A 503 3.98 2.72 -18.04
CA ILE A 503 5.41 2.56 -17.78
C ILE A 503 6.23 3.51 -18.68
N LEU A 504 5.87 3.64 -19.96
CA LEU A 504 6.52 4.60 -20.87
C LEU A 504 6.25 6.05 -20.48
N TRP A 505 5.04 6.36 -20.01
CA TRP A 505 4.67 7.67 -19.47
C TRP A 505 5.59 8.08 -18.31
N MET A 506 5.74 7.17 -17.34
CA MET A 506 6.49 7.42 -16.12
C MET A 506 8.00 7.42 -16.31
N THR A 507 8.53 6.58 -17.22
CA THR A 507 9.98 6.42 -17.39
C THR A 507 10.58 7.18 -18.57
N LYS A 508 9.80 7.46 -19.62
CA LYS A 508 10.28 8.11 -20.85
C LYS A 508 9.68 9.49 -21.02
N GLU A 509 8.35 9.61 -21.07
CA GLU A 509 7.68 10.89 -21.33
C GLU A 509 7.95 11.90 -20.20
N SER A 510 7.99 11.45 -18.95
CA SER A 510 8.35 12.28 -17.80
C SER A 510 9.75 12.90 -17.89
N SER A 511 10.64 12.34 -18.72
CA SER A 511 12.00 12.83 -19.01
C SER A 511 12.11 13.59 -20.34
N GLY A 512 11.00 13.72 -21.08
CA GLY A 512 10.94 14.37 -22.39
C GLY A 512 11.30 13.46 -23.57
N VAL A 513 11.53 12.16 -23.32
CA VAL A 513 11.76 11.17 -24.37
C VAL A 513 10.41 10.69 -24.88
N GLN A 514 10.03 11.15 -26.07
CA GLN A 514 8.76 10.84 -26.71
C GLN A 514 8.75 9.39 -27.22
N ARG A 515 8.03 8.50 -26.53
CA ARG A 515 7.87 7.09 -26.91
C ARG A 515 6.41 6.67 -27.08
N LEU A 516 5.47 7.39 -26.47
CA LEU A 516 4.05 7.13 -26.60
C LEU A 516 3.50 7.60 -27.95
N ASP A 517 2.41 6.98 -28.37
CA ASP A 517 1.59 7.50 -29.44
C ASP A 517 1.09 8.92 -29.11
N LYS A 518 0.90 9.75 -30.16
CA LYS A 518 0.44 11.14 -30.00
C LYS A 518 -0.90 11.23 -29.27
N GLU A 519 -1.82 10.32 -29.55
CA GLU A 519 -3.14 10.31 -28.96
C GLU A 519 -3.10 9.86 -27.49
N VAL A 520 -2.38 8.76 -27.21
CA VAL A 520 -2.18 8.26 -25.84
C VAL A 520 -1.53 9.33 -24.95
N ARG A 521 -0.50 10.00 -25.46
CA ARG A 521 0.13 11.14 -24.77
C ARG A 521 -0.88 12.22 -24.41
N GLY A 522 -1.78 12.56 -25.34
CA GLY A 522 -2.84 13.55 -25.10
C GLY A 522 -3.85 13.10 -24.04
N ILE A 523 -4.25 11.81 -24.05
CA ILE A 523 -5.13 11.21 -23.05
C ILE A 523 -4.47 11.28 -21.67
N PHE A 524 -3.21 10.87 -21.56
CA PHE A 524 -2.48 10.84 -20.29
C PHE A 524 -2.19 12.25 -19.78
N TRP A 525 -1.80 13.18 -20.64
CA TRP A 525 -1.58 14.57 -20.28
C TRP A 525 -2.83 15.22 -19.65
N ARG A 526 -4.02 14.87 -20.15
CA ARG A 526 -5.29 15.40 -19.64
C ARG A 526 -5.73 14.73 -18.34
N ASN A 527 -5.70 13.40 -18.29
CA ASN A 527 -6.30 12.63 -17.19
C ASN A 527 -5.31 12.30 -16.07
N MET A 528 -4.02 12.38 -16.34
CA MET A 528 -2.91 12.07 -15.43
C MET A 528 -1.80 13.14 -15.59
N PRO A 529 -2.13 14.44 -15.40
CA PRO A 529 -1.21 15.51 -15.70
C PRO A 529 0.02 15.45 -14.81
N PHE A 530 1.19 15.70 -15.40
CA PHE A 530 2.41 15.92 -14.63
C PHE A 530 2.30 17.16 -13.73
N PRO A 531 3.04 17.23 -12.61
CA PRO A 531 3.14 18.43 -11.80
C PRO A 531 3.59 19.63 -12.62
N GLN A 532 3.15 20.83 -12.23
CA GLN A 532 3.42 22.07 -12.96
C GLN A 532 4.92 22.30 -13.22
N ALA A 533 5.76 22.08 -12.21
CA ALA A 533 7.22 22.19 -12.34
C ALA A 533 7.77 21.27 -13.45
N ARG A 534 7.27 20.03 -13.54
CA ARG A 534 7.68 19.07 -14.57
C ARG A 534 7.15 19.48 -15.95
N LYS A 535 5.91 20.00 -16.05
CA LYS A 535 5.38 20.52 -17.32
C LYS A 535 6.26 21.63 -17.88
N GLU A 536 6.74 22.54 -17.04
CA GLU A 536 7.63 23.64 -17.43
C GLU A 536 9.01 23.16 -17.90
N GLU A 537 9.55 22.10 -17.30
CA GLU A 537 10.77 21.46 -17.78
C GLU A 537 10.58 20.78 -19.14
N LEU A 538 9.49 20.04 -19.31
CA LEU A 538 9.17 19.33 -20.55
C LEU A 538 8.92 20.29 -21.71
N ARG A 539 8.26 21.41 -21.44
CA ARG A 539 8.03 22.51 -22.38
C ARG A 539 9.33 23.00 -23.03
N LYS A 540 10.42 23.07 -22.25
CA LYS A 540 11.74 23.50 -22.76
C LYS A 540 12.44 22.44 -23.61
N ARG A 541 12.07 21.16 -23.46
CA ARG A 541 12.74 20.03 -24.12
C ARG A 541 12.16 19.70 -25.49
N SER A 542 10.86 19.94 -25.72
CA SER A 542 10.21 19.62 -27.00
C SER A 542 8.97 20.47 -27.25
N LEU A 543 8.79 20.88 -28.51
CA LEU A 543 7.63 21.60 -29.02
C LEU A 543 6.31 20.86 -28.75
N VAL A 544 6.32 19.53 -28.76
CA VAL A 544 5.12 18.72 -28.51
C VAL A 544 4.54 18.98 -27.11
N TYR A 545 5.39 19.14 -26.09
CA TYR A 545 4.93 19.43 -24.74
C TYR A 545 4.56 20.91 -24.56
N ASP A 546 5.21 21.82 -25.30
CA ASP A 546 4.82 23.23 -25.35
C ASP A 546 3.39 23.40 -25.88
N GLU A 547 3.06 22.73 -26.99
CA GLU A 547 1.69 22.73 -27.53
C GLU A 547 0.66 22.19 -26.54
N LEU A 548 1.00 21.15 -25.77
CA LEU A 548 0.11 20.59 -24.74
C LEU A 548 -0.10 21.57 -23.58
N CYS A 549 0.96 22.28 -23.15
CA CYS A 549 0.84 23.34 -22.13
C CYS A 549 -0.05 24.50 -22.60
N ILE A 550 0.11 24.94 -23.85
CA ILE A 550 -0.72 26.00 -24.43
C ILE A 550 -2.19 25.57 -24.46
N LYS A 551 -2.48 24.32 -24.85
CA LYS A 551 -3.84 23.78 -24.86
C LYS A 551 -4.46 23.72 -23.46
N ASP A 552 -3.67 23.36 -22.44
CA ASP A 552 -4.13 23.38 -21.04
C ASP A 552 -4.48 24.81 -20.60
N ASN A 553 -3.64 25.81 -20.91
CA ASN A 553 -3.90 27.20 -20.56
C ASN A 553 -5.17 27.74 -21.23
N ASN A 554 -5.37 27.43 -22.51
CA ASN A 554 -6.58 27.85 -23.23
C ASN A 554 -7.84 27.23 -22.64
N ARG A 555 -7.78 25.98 -22.16
CA ARG A 555 -8.90 25.34 -21.46
C ARG A 555 -9.16 25.97 -20.11
N ALA A 556 -8.12 26.22 -19.32
CA ALA A 556 -8.28 26.88 -18.02
C ALA A 556 -8.93 28.27 -18.15
N MET A 557 -8.61 29.01 -19.21
CA MET A 557 -9.28 30.29 -19.50
C MET A 557 -10.73 30.12 -19.98
N SER A 558 -11.07 29.01 -20.62
CA SER A 558 -12.43 28.72 -21.10
C SER A 558 -13.34 28.12 -20.03
N ASP A 559 -12.80 27.34 -19.08
CA ASP A 559 -13.54 26.74 -17.97
C ASP A 559 -13.74 27.75 -16.81
N GLY A 560 -13.02 28.88 -16.83
CA GLY A 560 -13.14 29.99 -15.89
C GLY A 560 -14.17 31.07 -16.27
N TYR A 561 -15.06 30.80 -17.23
CA TYR A 561 -16.15 31.68 -17.67
C TYR A 561 -17.53 31.14 -17.29
#